data_AF-A0A661C468-F1
#
_entry.id   AF-A0A661C468-F1
#
_cell.length_a   1.000
_cell.length_b   1.000
_cell.length_c   1.000
_cell.angle_alpha   90.00
_cell.angle_beta   90.00
_cell.angle_gamma   90.00
#
_symmetry.space_group_name_H-M   'P 1'
#
loop_
_entity.id
_entity.type
_entity.pdbx_description
1 polymer ?
#
loop_
_entity_poly.entity_id
_entity_poly.type
_entity_poly.pdbx_seq_one_letter_code
_entity_poly.pdbx_strand_id
1 'polypeptide(L)'
;MNYKTLLFLPLFILISISSSVFASRAATEPQLNSIAELGRLNGVALQCSYTTQMQQIKQALVLNLPKQRALGEWFENKTNDSFMAFMTTNASCPSAVDFMQEVNAAIITLESEFKK
;
A
#
# COMPACT_ATOMS: atom_id res chain seq x y z
N MET A 1 34.58 52.74 -11.69
CA MET A 1 34.31 51.29 -11.58
C MET A 1 33.21 51.10 -10.54
N ASN A 2 31.96 50.89 -10.98
CA ASN A 2 30.78 50.88 -10.13
C ASN A 2 30.56 49.47 -9.54
N TYR A 3 30.69 49.35 -8.23
CA TYR A 3 30.50 48.12 -7.45
C TYR A 3 29.02 47.66 -7.34
N LYS A 4 28.08 48.45 -7.86
CA LYS A 4 26.63 48.20 -7.76
C LYS A 4 26.11 47.01 -8.58
N THR A 5 26.87 46.51 -9.55
CA THR A 5 26.42 45.40 -10.42
C THR A 5 26.83 44.02 -9.88
N LEU A 6 27.68 43.97 -8.84
CA LEU A 6 28.23 42.72 -8.30
C LEU A 6 27.44 42.14 -7.12
N LEU A 7 26.31 42.74 -6.74
CA LEU A 7 25.49 42.30 -5.60
C LEU A 7 24.21 41.55 -6.00
N PHE A 8 24.05 41.22 -7.29
CA PHE A 8 22.89 40.48 -7.79
C PHE A 8 23.23 39.13 -8.43
N LEU A 9 24.45 38.61 -8.21
CA LEU A 9 24.92 37.39 -8.88
C LEU A 9 24.96 36.07 -8.07
N PRO A 10 24.55 35.96 -6.78
CA PRO A 10 24.39 34.64 -6.16
C PRO A 10 22.92 34.28 -5.85
N LEU A 11 21.93 34.99 -6.40
CA LEU A 11 20.50 34.67 -6.17
C LEU A 11 19.81 34.04 -7.39
N PHE A 12 20.57 33.34 -8.25
CA PHE A 12 20.01 32.63 -9.40
C PHE A 12 20.53 31.18 -9.52
N ILE A 13 21.07 30.60 -8.43
CA ILE A 13 21.55 29.21 -8.37
C ILE A 13 20.81 28.44 -7.26
N LEU A 14 19.47 28.53 -7.21
CA LEU A 14 18.69 27.79 -6.22
C LEU A 14 17.42 27.11 -6.78
N ILE A 15 17.23 27.11 -8.11
CA ILE A 15 16.06 26.49 -8.73
C ILE A 15 16.48 25.59 -9.90
N SER A 16 17.27 24.57 -9.57
CA SER A 16 17.44 23.40 -10.45
C SER A 16 17.36 22.12 -9.62
N ILE A 17 16.38 22.03 -8.71
CA ILE A 17 15.92 20.72 -8.25
C ILE A 17 15.05 20.21 -9.40
N SER A 18 15.69 19.57 -10.37
CA SER A 18 15.02 18.78 -11.40
C SER A 18 14.27 17.66 -10.67
N SER A 19 12.99 17.90 -10.37
CA SER A 19 12.07 16.85 -9.97
C SER A 19 12.04 15.85 -11.13
N SER A 20 12.79 14.76 -11.00
CA SER A 20 12.58 13.57 -11.78
C SER A 20 11.19 13.07 -11.41
N VAL A 21 10.18 13.57 -12.14
CA VAL A 21 8.84 13.02 -12.13
C VAL A 21 8.97 11.65 -12.77
N PHE A 22 9.33 10.64 -11.96
CA PHE A 22 9.13 9.25 -12.34
C PHE A 22 7.63 9.12 -12.59
N ALA A 23 7.25 8.96 -13.87
CA ALA A 23 5.87 8.70 -14.23
C ALA A 23 5.41 7.46 -13.47
N SER A 24 4.64 7.69 -12.41
CA SER A 24 3.99 6.64 -11.64
C SER A 24 2.91 6.07 -12.56
N ARG A 25 3.16 4.88 -13.09
CA ARG A 25 2.10 4.10 -13.75
C ARG A 25 1.01 3.84 -12.73
N ALA A 26 -0.22 4.21 -13.09
CA ALA A 26 -1.40 3.86 -12.32
C ALA A 26 -1.49 2.34 -12.21
N ALA A 27 -1.90 1.85 -11.04
CA ALA A 27 -2.22 0.44 -10.88
C ALA A 27 -3.42 0.08 -11.75
N THR A 28 -3.41 -1.13 -12.30
CA THR A 28 -4.56 -1.67 -13.02
C THR A 28 -5.68 -2.07 -12.04
N GLU A 29 -6.90 -2.26 -12.52
CA GLU A 29 -8.00 -2.76 -11.70
C GLU A 29 -7.68 -4.12 -11.04
N PRO A 30 -7.11 -5.13 -11.73
CA PRO A 30 -6.67 -6.38 -11.09
C PRO A 30 -5.66 -6.16 -9.95
N GLN A 31 -4.72 -5.23 -10.13
CA GLN A 31 -3.75 -4.85 -9.10
C GLN A 31 -4.43 -4.20 -7.89
N LEU A 32 -5.38 -3.29 -8.10
CA LEU A 32 -6.15 -2.69 -7.01
C LEU A 32 -7.04 -3.73 -6.31
N ASN A 33 -7.64 -4.66 -7.04
CA ASN A 33 -8.48 -5.71 -6.47
C ASN A 33 -7.69 -6.70 -5.62
N SER A 34 -6.49 -7.09 -6.03
CA SER A 34 -5.62 -7.95 -5.22
C SER A 34 -5.14 -7.26 -3.93
N ILE A 35 -4.84 -5.96 -3.98
CA ILE A 35 -4.57 -5.17 -2.77
C ILE A 35 -5.82 -5.09 -1.87
N ALA A 36 -6.99 -4.86 -2.48
CA ALA A 36 -8.25 -4.76 -1.74
C ALA A 36 -8.60 -6.05 -1.02
N GLU A 37 -8.34 -7.21 -1.63
CA GLU A 37 -8.58 -8.52 -1.02
C GLU A 37 -7.67 -8.77 0.18
N LEU A 38 -6.38 -8.43 0.08
CA LEU A 38 -5.48 -8.46 1.23
C LEU A 38 -5.89 -7.47 2.31
N GLY A 39 -6.38 -6.28 1.93
CA GLY A 39 -6.99 -5.32 2.84
C GLY A 39 -8.16 -5.93 3.59
N ARG A 40 -9.08 -6.58 2.87
CA ARG A 40 -10.25 -7.26 3.44
C ARG A 40 -9.84 -8.33 4.45
N LEU A 41 -8.92 -9.21 4.08
CA LEU A 41 -8.41 -10.26 4.96
C LEU A 41 -7.72 -9.67 6.20
N ASN A 42 -6.93 -8.62 6.05
CA ASN A 42 -6.28 -7.98 7.19
C ASN A 42 -7.29 -7.36 8.18
N GLY A 43 -8.42 -6.84 7.70
CA GLY A 43 -9.52 -6.39 8.57
C GLY A 43 -10.12 -7.52 9.43
N VAL A 44 -10.31 -8.71 8.85
CA VAL A 44 -10.72 -9.92 9.58
C VAL A 44 -9.63 -10.35 10.58
N ALA A 45 -8.37 -10.37 10.14
CA ALA A 45 -7.24 -10.76 10.97
C ALA A 45 -7.07 -9.86 12.20
N LEU A 46 -7.32 -8.55 12.07
CA LEU A 46 -7.33 -7.60 13.18
C LEU A 46 -8.40 -7.96 14.20
N GLN A 47 -9.64 -8.14 13.76
CA GLN A 47 -10.75 -8.49 14.65
C GLN A 47 -10.52 -9.83 15.37
N CYS A 48 -9.88 -10.78 14.69
CA CYS A 48 -9.61 -12.12 15.21
C CYS A 48 -8.25 -12.26 15.92
N SER A 49 -7.47 -11.18 16.04
CA SER A 49 -6.13 -11.20 16.66
C SER A 49 -5.14 -12.17 16.00
N TYR A 50 -5.26 -12.38 14.69
CA TYR A 50 -4.39 -13.26 13.89
C TYR A 50 -3.10 -12.54 13.47
N THR A 51 -2.22 -12.31 14.45
CA THR A 51 -1.00 -11.50 14.29
C THR A 51 -0.03 -12.03 13.24
N THR A 52 0.12 -13.35 13.12
CA THR A 52 0.99 -13.97 12.12
C THR A 52 0.51 -13.66 10.70
N GLN A 53 -0.79 -13.74 10.46
CA GLN A 53 -1.41 -13.47 9.16
C GLN A 53 -1.33 -11.98 8.82
N MET A 54 -1.55 -11.09 9.79
CA MET A 54 -1.34 -9.65 9.60
C MET A 54 0.09 -9.32 9.17
N GLN A 55 1.10 -9.97 9.77
CA GLN A 55 2.50 -9.80 9.39
C GLN A 55 2.77 -10.32 7.97
N GLN A 56 2.25 -11.49 7.62
CA GLN A 56 2.39 -12.07 6.27
C GLN A 56 1.79 -11.17 5.20
N ILE A 57 0.58 -10.65 5.42
CA ILE A 57 -0.08 -9.71 4.51
C ILE A 57 0.78 -8.46 4.31
N LYS A 58 1.22 -7.81 5.41
CA LYS A 58 2.06 -6.61 5.31
C LYS A 58 3.39 -6.88 4.61
N GLN A 59 4.02 -8.02 4.89
CA GLN A 59 5.26 -8.41 4.25
C GLN A 59 5.08 -8.60 2.73
N ALA A 60 4.00 -9.26 2.30
CA ALA A 60 3.70 -9.45 0.88
C ALA A 60 3.51 -8.10 0.16
N LEU A 61 2.81 -7.14 0.79
CA LEU A 61 2.62 -5.81 0.22
C LEU A 61 3.95 -5.06 0.09
N VAL A 62 4.79 -5.07 1.13
CA VAL A 62 6.09 -4.39 1.12
C VAL A 62 7.04 -4.93 0.06
N LEU A 63 7.00 -6.24 -0.21
CA LEU A 63 7.89 -6.88 -1.18
C LEU A 63 7.44 -6.66 -2.63
N ASN A 64 6.14 -6.60 -2.89
CA ASN A 64 5.60 -6.69 -4.25
C ASN A 64 5.07 -5.36 -4.81
N LEU A 65 4.60 -4.43 -3.97
CA LEU A 65 4.04 -3.17 -4.46
C LEU A 65 5.15 -2.17 -4.82
N PRO A 66 4.94 -1.32 -5.84
CA PRO A 66 5.74 -0.12 -5.99
C PRO A 66 5.51 0.80 -4.79
N LYS A 67 6.53 1.57 -4.39
CA LYS A 67 6.48 2.50 -3.24
C LYS A 67 5.63 3.73 -3.55
N GLN A 68 4.32 3.54 -3.66
CA GLN A 68 3.33 4.57 -3.95
C GLN A 68 2.38 4.70 -2.77
N ARG A 69 2.26 5.91 -2.23
CA ARG A 69 1.37 6.19 -1.09
C ARG A 69 -0.07 5.76 -1.35
N ALA A 70 -0.58 6.03 -2.56
CA ALA A 70 -1.96 5.71 -2.94
C ALA A 70 -2.30 4.22 -2.81
N LEU A 71 -1.35 3.31 -3.07
CA LEU A 71 -1.58 1.87 -2.94
C LEU A 71 -1.63 1.42 -1.48
N GLY A 72 -0.80 2.04 -0.63
CA GLY A 72 -0.87 1.83 0.82
C GLY A 72 -2.19 2.35 1.41
N GLU A 73 -2.61 3.56 1.01
CA GLU A 73 -3.91 4.11 1.41
C GLU A 73 -5.08 3.23 0.94
N TRP A 74 -5.00 2.69 -0.28
CA TRP A 74 -6.01 1.77 -0.79
C TRP A 74 -6.13 0.50 0.07
N PHE A 75 -4.99 -0.11 0.46
CA PHE A 75 -4.97 -1.24 1.39
C PHE A 75 -5.60 -0.89 2.74
N GLU A 76 -5.16 0.21 3.36
CA GLU A 76 -5.63 0.62 4.70
C GLU A 76 -7.14 0.92 4.70
N ASN A 77 -7.65 1.59 3.67
CA ASN A 77 -9.08 1.83 3.53
C ASN A 77 -9.87 0.52 3.47
N LYS A 78 -9.39 -0.48 2.71
CA LYS A 78 -10.06 -1.79 2.60
C LYS A 78 -9.94 -2.63 3.87
N THR A 79 -8.84 -2.49 4.61
CA THR A 79 -8.73 -3.02 5.98
C THR A 79 -9.78 -2.41 6.90
N ASN A 80 -9.90 -1.08 6.91
CA ASN A 80 -10.87 -0.40 7.76
C ASN A 80 -12.31 -0.78 7.41
N ASP A 81 -12.65 -0.79 6.12
CA ASP A 81 -13.99 -1.20 5.63
C ASP A 81 -14.35 -2.60 6.13
N SER A 82 -13.43 -3.56 5.98
CA SER A 82 -13.63 -4.96 6.40
C SER A 82 -13.72 -5.12 7.91
N PHE A 83 -12.85 -4.43 8.66
CA PHE A 83 -12.90 -4.44 10.12
C PHE A 83 -14.25 -3.93 10.64
N MET A 84 -14.73 -2.80 10.11
CA MET A 84 -16.04 -2.24 10.47
C MET A 84 -17.18 -3.18 10.07
N ALA A 85 -17.14 -3.75 8.87
CA ALA A 85 -18.15 -4.71 8.42
C ALA A 85 -18.23 -5.94 9.32
N PHE A 86 -17.07 -6.50 9.72
CA PHE A 86 -17.01 -7.66 10.61
C PHE A 86 -17.63 -7.33 11.97
N MET A 87 -17.29 -6.18 12.57
CA MET A 87 -17.88 -5.74 13.83
C MET A 87 -19.41 -5.60 13.77
N THR A 88 -19.95 -5.12 12.64
CA THR A 88 -21.40 -4.90 12.49
C THR A 88 -22.22 -6.18 12.25
N THR A 89 -21.56 -7.26 11.80
CA THR A 89 -22.24 -8.49 11.36
C THR A 89 -22.30 -9.58 12.43
N ASN A 90 -21.65 -9.40 13.59
CA ASN A 90 -21.47 -10.43 14.62
C ASN A 90 -20.94 -11.76 14.04
N ALA A 91 -20.10 -11.69 13.00
CA ALA A 91 -19.50 -12.86 12.40
C ALA A 91 -18.55 -13.56 13.37
N SER A 92 -18.47 -14.89 13.29
CA SER A 92 -17.47 -15.66 14.02
C SER A 92 -16.12 -15.63 13.30
N CYS A 93 -15.03 -15.61 14.06
CA CYS A 93 -13.70 -15.75 13.48
C CYS A 93 -13.56 -17.09 12.74
N PRO A 94 -13.02 -17.10 11.51
CA PRO A 94 -12.76 -18.34 10.79
C PRO A 94 -11.72 -19.19 11.52
N SER A 95 -11.59 -20.47 11.17
CA SER A 95 -10.50 -21.27 11.74
C SER A 95 -9.15 -20.68 11.31
N ALA A 96 -8.15 -20.72 12.19
CA ALA A 96 -6.84 -20.17 11.87
C ALA A 96 -6.16 -20.88 10.67
N VAL A 97 -6.48 -22.17 10.47
CA VAL A 97 -5.95 -22.97 9.35
C VAL A 97 -6.58 -22.54 8.04
N ASP A 98 -7.91 -22.46 7.98
CA ASP A 98 -8.62 -22.07 6.76
C ASP A 98 -8.28 -20.63 6.39
N PHE A 99 -8.25 -19.74 7.39
CA PHE A 99 -7.89 -18.34 7.18
C PHE A 99 -6.45 -18.17 6.69
N MET A 100 -5.51 -18.97 7.18
CA MET A 100 -4.14 -18.98 6.66
C MET A 100 -4.10 -19.40 5.18
N GLN A 101 -4.92 -20.37 4.77
CA GLN A 101 -5.00 -20.79 3.37
C GLN A 101 -5.56 -19.66 2.49
N GLU A 102 -6.59 -18.94 2.95
CA GLU A 102 -7.13 -17.76 2.25
C GLU A 102 -6.06 -16.67 2.08
N VAL A 103 -5.33 -16.34 3.15
CA VAL A 103 -4.24 -15.35 3.10
C VAL A 103 -3.15 -15.77 2.12
N ASN A 104 -2.73 -17.03 2.15
CA ASN A 104 -1.70 -17.53 1.23
C ASN A 104 -2.17 -17.45 -0.23
N ALA A 105 -3.42 -17.81 -0.50
CA ALA A 105 -3.99 -17.71 -1.85
C ALA A 105 -4.03 -16.25 -2.34
N ALA A 106 -4.47 -15.32 -1.50
CA ALA A 106 -4.51 -13.90 -1.84
C ALA A 106 -3.11 -13.31 -2.07
N ILE A 107 -2.10 -13.74 -1.30
CA ILE A 107 -0.70 -13.35 -1.52
C ILE A 107 -0.21 -13.84 -2.89
N ILE A 108 -0.50 -15.09 -3.26
CA ILE A 108 -0.13 -15.63 -4.58
C ILE A 108 -0.76 -14.80 -5.72
N THR A 109 -2.03 -14.40 -5.56
CA THR A 109 -2.71 -13.52 -6.52
C THR A 109 -2.05 -12.14 -6.58
N LEU A 110 -1.75 -11.51 -5.44
CA LEU A 110 -1.02 -10.24 -5.43
C LEU A 110 0.31 -10.36 -6.19
N GLU A 111 1.08 -11.40 -5.91
CA GLU A 111 2.35 -11.64 -6.58
C GLU A 111 2.17 -11.80 -8.09
N SER A 112 1.13 -12.49 -8.57
CA SER A 112 0.89 -12.62 -10.01
C SER A 112 0.54 -11.30 -10.69
N GLU A 113 -0.23 -10.43 -10.04
CA GLU A 113 -0.65 -9.13 -10.61
C GLU A 113 0.48 -8.08 -10.63
N PHE A 114 1.47 -8.23 -9.76
CA PHE A 114 2.62 -7.31 -9.65
C PHE A 114 3.94 -7.89 -10.19
N LYS A 115 3.92 -9.11 -10.75
CA LYS A 115 5.07 -9.65 -11.49
C LYS A 115 5.50 -8.68 -12.59
N LYS A 116 6.80 -8.45 -12.65
CA LYS A 116 7.44 -7.57 -13.64
C LYS A 116 7.45 -8.19 -15.02
#